data_AF-A0A971KVX8-F1
#
_entry.id   AF-A0A971KVX8-F1
#
_cell.length_a   1.000
_cell.length_b   1.000
_cell.length_c   1.000
_cell.angle_alpha   90.00
_cell.angle_beta   90.00
_cell.angle_gamma   90.00
#
_symmetry.space_group_name_H-M   'P 1'
#
loop_
_entity.id
_entity.type
_entity.pdbx_description
1 polymer ?
#
loop_
_entity_poly.entity_id
_entity_poly.type
_entity_poly.pdbx_seq_one_letter_code
_entity_poly.pdbx_strand_id
1 'polypeptide(L)'
;MSFLNKLLGKPPEEDYDDFYEENYEVENRAYEDLPVSRQPKRSAGDPRVVDIRDARNDSQHTVMLVEAIDIDSAWPVCDHVKSGYTVICNTERMNQDIRVRFQDIVSGSAYAIGGILQMVSQYIFVFAPRSTRIDFDDGHFSAEAFRGVAATGRIKTYSGQ
;
A
#
# COMPACT_ATOMS: atom_id res chain seq x y z
N MET A 1 24.09 49.78 19.26
CA MET A 1 24.24 49.20 17.91
C MET A 1 24.92 47.83 17.97
N SER A 2 24.64 46.89 18.87
CA SER A 2 23.40 46.23 19.32
C SER A 2 22.62 45.50 18.23
N PHE A 3 22.44 44.20 18.46
CA PHE A 3 21.53 43.21 17.88
C PHE A 3 21.85 42.49 16.56
N LEU A 4 22.52 43.07 15.56
CA LEU A 4 22.75 42.33 14.29
C LEU A 4 23.92 41.33 14.33
N ASN A 5 24.97 41.59 15.12
CA ASN A 5 26.14 40.69 15.19
C ASN A 5 25.90 39.38 15.97
N LYS A 6 24.70 39.19 16.55
CA LYS A 6 24.33 37.98 17.29
C LYS A 6 23.31 37.10 16.54
N LEU A 7 22.75 37.59 15.42
CA LEU A 7 21.82 36.86 14.55
C LEU A 7 22.55 36.11 13.43
N LEU A 8 23.71 36.62 13.00
CA LEU A 8 24.60 35.97 12.04
C LEU A 8 25.72 35.26 12.83
N GLY A 9 25.35 34.20 13.55
CA GLY A 9 26.33 33.31 14.17
C GLY A 9 27.25 32.76 13.08
N LYS A 10 28.55 33.04 13.17
CA LYS A 10 29.57 32.39 12.34
C LYS A 10 29.43 30.87 12.51
N PRO A 11 29.41 30.07 11.43
CA PRO A 11 29.59 28.63 11.59
C PRO A 11 30.98 28.36 12.19
N PRO A 12 31.13 27.29 12.98
CA PRO A 12 32.44 26.88 13.48
C PRO A 12 33.36 26.60 12.28
N GLU A 13 34.62 27.01 12.41
CA GLU A 13 35.69 26.57 11.52
C GLU A 13 35.84 25.07 11.73
N GLU A 14 35.34 24.27 10.79
CA GLU A 14 35.69 22.86 10.68
C GLU A 14 37.04 22.81 9.95
N ASP A 15 38.06 22.30 10.66
CA ASP A 15 39.35 21.92 10.11
C ASP A 15 39.12 20.88 9.00
N TYR A 16 39.22 21.32 7.74
CA TYR A 16 39.27 20.41 6.60
C TYR A 16 40.70 19.87 6.46
N ASP A 17 40.90 18.67 7.00
CA ASP A 17 42.07 17.84 6.76
C ASP A 17 42.28 17.62 5.25
N ASP A 18 43.52 17.87 4.81
CA ASP A 18 44.09 17.46 3.53
C ASP A 18 43.77 15.99 3.21
N PHE A 19 43.12 15.69 2.08
CA PHE A 19 43.35 14.43 1.37
C PHE A 19 42.89 14.42 -0.10
N TYR A 20 43.91 14.29 -0.95
CA TYR A 20 43.92 13.79 -2.34
C TYR A 20 43.33 14.64 -3.47
N GLU A 21 44.19 15.49 -4.00
CA GLU A 21 44.20 15.92 -5.40
C GLU A 21 44.73 14.76 -6.28
N GLU A 22 43.84 13.92 -6.80
CA GLU A 22 44.21 12.89 -7.78
C GLU A 22 43.90 13.38 -9.21
N ASN A 23 44.95 13.90 -9.85
CA ASN A 23 44.98 14.20 -11.27
C ASN A 23 44.83 12.92 -12.09
N TYR A 24 43.69 12.72 -12.73
CA TYR A 24 43.56 11.69 -13.77
C TYR A 24 43.82 12.31 -15.14
N GLU A 25 45.03 12.09 -15.63
CA GLU A 25 45.46 12.36 -17.00
C GLU A 25 44.58 11.59 -18.00
N VAL A 26 44.12 12.28 -19.04
CA VAL A 26 43.37 11.66 -20.14
C VAL A 26 44.34 10.91 -21.06
N GLU A 27 44.54 9.61 -20.80
CA GLU A 27 45.33 8.74 -21.66
C GLU A 27 44.49 8.24 -22.85
N ASN A 28 44.85 8.70 -24.06
CA ASN A 28 44.35 8.16 -25.32
C ASN A 28 44.77 6.68 -25.47
N ARG A 29 43.82 5.74 -25.37
CA ARG A 29 44.02 4.37 -25.86
C ARG A 29 43.09 4.04 -27.01
N ALA A 30 43.74 3.64 -28.10
CA ALA A 30 43.17 3.18 -29.35
C ALA A 30 42.20 2.01 -29.15
N TYR A 31 41.12 2.02 -29.92
CA TYR A 31 40.11 0.97 -29.97
C TYR A 31 40.73 -0.33 -30.50
N GLU A 32 40.76 -1.38 -29.67
CA GLU A 32 40.95 -2.76 -30.13
C GLU A 32 39.58 -3.38 -30.46
N ASP A 33 39.43 -3.84 -31.71
CA ASP A 33 38.26 -4.54 -32.22
C ASP A 33 38.06 -5.89 -31.50
N LEU A 34 36.99 -6.01 -30.71
CA LEU A 34 36.55 -7.28 -30.11
C LEU A 34 35.55 -7.99 -31.03
N PRO A 35 35.64 -9.33 -31.19
CA PRO A 35 34.82 -10.07 -32.14
C PRO A 35 33.33 -10.09 -31.75
N VAL A 36 32.48 -9.73 -32.72
CA VAL A 36 31.02 -9.69 -32.62
C VAL A 36 30.45 -11.05 -32.21
N SER A 37 29.90 -11.12 -31.00
CA SER A 37 29.07 -12.24 -30.55
C SER A 37 27.79 -12.28 -31.39
N ARG A 38 27.57 -13.40 -32.09
CA ARG A 38 26.37 -13.64 -32.90
C ARG A 38 25.14 -13.67 -31.99
N GLN A 39 24.34 -12.60 -32.03
CA GLN A 39 23.02 -12.60 -31.41
C GLN A 39 22.13 -13.68 -32.06
N PRO A 40 21.35 -14.44 -31.27
CA PRO A 40 20.37 -15.36 -31.83
C PRO A 40 19.29 -14.54 -32.54
N LYS A 41 19.02 -14.91 -33.81
CA LYS A 41 17.95 -14.33 -34.63
C LYS A 41 16.63 -14.44 -33.87
N ARG A 42 16.10 -13.32 -33.39
CA ARG A 42 14.70 -13.22 -32.97
C ARG A 42 13.86 -13.43 -34.24
N SER A 43 13.13 -14.54 -34.30
CA SER A 43 12.08 -14.74 -35.30
C SER A 43 11.10 -13.58 -35.19
N ALA A 44 10.93 -12.83 -36.27
CA ALA A 44 9.93 -11.79 -36.38
C ALA A 44 8.55 -12.41 -36.13
N GLY A 45 8.01 -12.18 -34.93
CA GLY A 45 6.62 -12.49 -34.62
C GLY A 45 5.70 -11.63 -35.49
N ASP A 46 4.57 -12.21 -35.90
CA ASP A 46 3.52 -11.54 -36.64
C ASP A 46 3.11 -10.24 -35.94
N PRO A 47 3.06 -9.07 -36.62
CA PRO A 47 2.63 -7.79 -36.05
C PRO A 47 1.18 -7.78 -35.53
N ARG A 48 0.43 -8.88 -35.69
CA ARG A 48 -0.93 -9.06 -35.15
C ARG A 48 -1.00 -9.79 -33.80
N VAL A 49 0.14 -10.21 -33.24
CA VAL A 49 0.16 -10.93 -31.96
C VAL A 49 0.68 -10.01 -30.86
N VAL A 50 -0.23 -9.53 -30.03
CA VAL A 50 0.10 -8.91 -28.74
C VAL A 50 0.30 -10.01 -27.69
N ASP A 51 1.42 -9.98 -26.97
CA ASP A 51 1.65 -10.85 -25.82
C ASP A 51 0.64 -10.46 -24.71
N ILE A 52 -0.41 -11.26 -24.51
CA ILE A 52 -1.40 -11.08 -23.42
C ILE A 52 -0.80 -11.65 -22.11
N ARG A 53 0.40 -11.18 -21.73
CA ARG A 53 1.06 -11.63 -20.49
C ARG A 53 0.64 -10.84 -19.27
N ASP A 54 -0.04 -9.70 -19.46
CA ASP A 54 -0.43 -8.81 -18.36
C ASP A 54 -1.90 -8.95 -17.92
N ALA A 55 -2.73 -9.72 -18.64
CA ALA A 55 -4.12 -9.98 -18.22
C ALA A 55 -4.23 -11.02 -17.07
N ARG A 56 -3.09 -11.50 -16.56
CA ARG A 56 -3.02 -12.43 -15.42
C ARG A 56 -2.49 -11.79 -14.15
N ASN A 57 -2.27 -10.48 -14.13
CA ASN A 57 -2.35 -9.77 -12.86
C ASN A 57 -3.84 -9.54 -12.60
N ASP A 58 -4.54 -10.66 -12.37
CA ASP A 58 -5.88 -10.66 -11.81
C ASP A 58 -5.78 -9.73 -10.60
N SER A 59 -6.45 -8.60 -10.71
CA SER A 59 -6.63 -7.61 -9.68
C SER A 59 -7.47 -8.22 -8.57
N GLN A 60 -6.95 -9.29 -7.95
CA GLN A 60 -7.55 -9.98 -6.84
C GLN A 60 -7.47 -9.03 -5.67
N HIS A 61 -8.55 -8.29 -5.50
CA HIS A 61 -8.79 -7.48 -4.33
C HIS A 61 -8.80 -8.43 -3.13
N THR A 62 -7.68 -8.48 -2.42
CA THR A 62 -7.52 -9.37 -1.27
C THR A 62 -7.94 -8.62 0.00
N VAL A 63 -8.77 -9.30 0.79
CA VAL A 63 -9.22 -8.83 2.10
C VAL A 63 -8.48 -9.61 3.18
N MET A 64 -7.84 -8.89 4.10
CA MET A 64 -7.11 -9.43 5.24
C MET A 64 -8.00 -9.44 6.47
N LEU A 65 -8.04 -10.57 7.18
CA LEU A 65 -8.72 -10.70 8.46
C LEU A 65 -7.67 -10.68 9.57
N VAL A 66 -7.86 -9.82 10.58
CA VAL A 66 -6.92 -9.66 11.69
C VAL A 66 -7.66 -9.70 13.02
N GLU A 67 -7.23 -10.56 13.92
CA GLU A 67 -7.59 -10.49 15.33
C GLU A 67 -6.52 -9.69 16.07
N ALA A 68 -6.84 -8.47 16.47
CA ALA A 68 -5.95 -7.60 17.22
C ALA A 68 -6.16 -7.80 18.72
N ILE A 69 -5.06 -7.99 19.45
CA ILE A 69 -5.06 -8.31 20.89
C ILE A 69 -4.39 -7.19 21.68
N ASP A 70 -3.49 -6.44 21.03
CA ASP A 70 -2.71 -5.35 21.62
C ASP A 70 -2.54 -4.18 20.64
N ILE A 71 -1.84 -3.13 21.09
CA ILE A 71 -1.56 -1.96 20.26
C ILE A 71 -0.54 -2.25 19.15
N ASP A 72 0.36 -3.20 19.35
CA ASP A 72 1.44 -3.53 18.40
C ASP A 72 0.89 -4.18 17.13
N SER A 73 -0.29 -4.78 17.22
CA SER A 73 -1.08 -5.24 16.07
C SER A 73 -1.39 -4.12 15.05
N ALA A 74 -1.28 -2.84 15.41
CA ALA A 74 -1.55 -1.71 14.51
C ALA A 74 -0.54 -1.62 13.36
N TRP A 75 0.73 -1.96 13.60
CA TRP A 75 1.80 -1.85 12.61
C TRP A 75 1.57 -2.76 11.39
N PRO A 76 1.37 -4.09 11.55
CA PRO A 76 1.09 -4.96 10.41
C PRO A 76 -0.23 -4.61 9.71
N VAL A 77 -1.25 -4.12 10.45
CA VAL A 77 -2.49 -3.62 9.84
C VAL A 77 -2.18 -2.43 8.90
N CYS A 78 -1.40 -1.46 9.36
CA CYS A 78 -0.98 -0.33 8.52
C CYS A 78 -0.23 -0.79 7.26
N ASP A 79 0.67 -1.75 7.40
CA ASP A 79 1.44 -2.28 6.27
C ASP A 79 0.56 -3.01 5.24
N HIS A 80 -0.44 -3.78 5.70
CA HIS A 80 -1.40 -4.41 4.81
C HIS A 80 -2.22 -3.37 4.03
N VAL A 81 -2.73 -2.34 4.71
CA VAL A 81 -3.51 -1.28 4.04
C VAL A 81 -2.62 -0.51 3.06
N LYS A 82 -1.39 -0.18 3.44
CA LYS A 82 -0.41 0.46 2.55
C LYS A 82 -0.09 -0.39 1.31
N SER A 83 -0.13 -1.71 1.44
CA SER A 83 0.08 -2.67 0.34
C SER A 83 -1.14 -2.81 -0.59
N GLY A 84 -2.22 -2.08 -0.32
CA GLY A 84 -3.44 -2.11 -1.14
C GLY A 84 -4.47 -3.15 -0.71
N TYR A 85 -4.29 -3.79 0.45
CA TYR A 85 -5.25 -4.74 0.99
C TYR A 85 -6.29 -4.07 1.87
N THR A 86 -7.54 -4.52 1.80
CA THR A 86 -8.56 -4.11 2.77
C THR A 86 -8.45 -4.99 4.00
N VAL A 87 -8.44 -4.42 5.20
CA VAL A 87 -8.26 -5.15 6.44
C VAL A 87 -9.53 -5.06 7.30
N ILE A 88 -10.05 -6.20 7.73
CA ILE A 88 -11.11 -6.30 8.74
C ILE A 88 -10.45 -6.72 10.05
N CYS A 89 -10.55 -5.86 11.07
CA CYS A 89 -9.95 -6.08 12.38
C CYS A 89 -11.04 -6.37 13.43
N ASN A 90 -10.88 -7.47 14.16
CA ASN A 90 -11.59 -7.71 15.41
C ASN A 90 -10.70 -7.28 16.59
N THR A 91 -11.23 -6.46 17.48
CA THR A 91 -10.55 -5.87 18.65
C THR A 91 -11.23 -6.25 19.98
N GLU A 92 -12.04 -7.32 19.99
CA GLU A 92 -12.78 -7.78 21.17
C GLU A 92 -11.88 -8.14 22.35
N ARG A 93 -10.67 -8.66 22.07
CA ARG A 93 -9.67 -9.01 23.07
C ARG A 93 -8.81 -7.83 23.54
N MET A 94 -9.02 -6.63 22.98
CA MET A 94 -8.30 -5.43 23.39
C MET A 94 -9.04 -4.69 24.50
N ASN A 95 -8.27 -4.25 25.50
CA ASN A 95 -8.76 -3.30 26.50
C ASN A 95 -9.21 -2.00 25.83
N GLN A 96 -10.25 -1.37 26.36
CA GLN A 96 -10.85 -0.18 25.76
C GLN A 96 -9.84 0.95 25.53
N ASP A 97 -9.01 1.25 26.51
CA ASP A 97 -8.01 2.33 26.39
C ASP A 97 -6.96 2.04 25.31
N ILE A 98 -6.57 0.76 25.18
CA ILE A 98 -5.60 0.32 24.17
C ILE A 98 -6.24 0.33 22.78
N ARG A 99 -7.51 -0.07 22.67
CA ARG A 99 -8.27 -0.06 21.42
C ARG A 99 -8.42 1.35 20.84
N VAL A 100 -8.69 2.36 21.68
CA VAL A 100 -8.76 3.76 21.22
C VAL A 100 -7.41 4.19 20.62
N ARG A 101 -6.31 3.90 21.31
CA ARG A 101 -4.96 4.22 20.80
C ARG A 101 -4.60 3.46 19.52
N PHE A 102 -5.01 2.19 19.41
CA PHE A 102 -4.87 1.42 18.19
C PHE A 102 -5.62 2.08 17.03
N GLN A 103 -6.86 2.53 17.25
CA GLN A 103 -7.65 3.23 16.23
C GLN A 103 -7.02 4.56 15.82
N ASP A 104 -6.43 5.32 16.75
CA ASP A 104 -5.71 6.55 16.43
C ASP A 104 -4.52 6.30 15.49
N ILE A 105 -3.74 5.23 15.75
CA ILE A 105 -2.59 4.85 14.90
C ILE A 105 -3.07 4.48 13.49
N VAL A 106 -4.04 3.57 13.38
CA VAL A 106 -4.47 3.06 12.08
C VAL A 106 -5.28 4.11 11.31
N SER A 107 -6.08 4.95 11.99
CA SER A 107 -6.77 6.08 11.35
C SER A 107 -5.79 7.13 10.82
N GLY A 108 -4.73 7.44 11.57
CA GLY A 108 -3.66 8.33 11.11
C GLY A 108 -2.96 7.78 9.86
N SER A 109 -2.68 6.48 9.84
CA SER A 109 -2.11 5.79 8.68
C SER A 109 -3.05 5.82 7.46
N ALA A 110 -4.32 5.46 7.66
CA ALA A 110 -5.34 5.49 6.62
C ALA A 110 -5.50 6.91 6.05
N TYR A 111 -5.54 7.93 6.90
CA TYR A 111 -5.58 9.33 6.49
C TYR A 111 -4.36 9.71 5.64
N ALA A 112 -3.16 9.31 6.06
CA ALA A 112 -1.91 9.62 5.35
C ALA A 112 -1.87 9.06 3.91
N ILE A 113 -2.52 7.92 3.66
CA ILE A 113 -2.59 7.29 2.33
C ILE A 113 -3.90 7.56 1.57
N GLY A 114 -4.79 8.40 2.12
CA GLY A 114 -6.11 8.67 1.53
C GLY A 114 -7.06 7.47 1.54
N GLY A 115 -6.88 6.56 2.49
CA GLY A 115 -7.78 5.46 2.79
C GLY A 115 -8.92 5.85 3.73
N ILE A 116 -9.69 4.86 4.15
CA ILE A 116 -10.88 5.00 4.99
C ILE A 116 -10.83 4.00 6.16
N LEU A 117 -11.21 4.47 7.35
CA LEU A 117 -11.56 3.65 8.51
C LEU A 117 -13.08 3.66 8.65
N GLN A 118 -13.70 2.48 8.61
CA GLN A 118 -15.14 2.30 8.83
C GLN A 118 -15.38 1.44 10.08
N MET A 119 -16.15 1.97 11.02
CA MET A 119 -16.65 1.20 12.16
C MET A 119 -17.87 0.38 11.71
N VAL A 120 -17.81 -0.94 11.90
CA VAL A 120 -18.93 -1.85 11.61
C VAL A 120 -19.69 -2.18 12.89
N SER A 121 -18.97 -2.38 14.00
CA SER A 121 -19.54 -2.58 15.33
C SER A 121 -18.56 -2.11 16.39
N GLN A 122 -18.89 -2.30 17.67
CA GLN A 122 -18.03 -1.92 18.80
C GLN A 122 -16.60 -2.51 18.70
N TYR A 123 -16.46 -3.70 18.13
CA TYR A 123 -15.18 -4.42 18.08
C TYR A 123 -14.67 -4.70 16.66
N ILE A 124 -15.52 -4.53 15.64
CA ILE A 124 -15.16 -4.78 14.23
C ILE A 124 -14.94 -3.46 13.49
N PHE A 125 -13.75 -3.32 12.92
CA PHE A 125 -13.33 -2.16 12.13
C PHE A 125 -12.84 -2.61 10.76
N VAL A 126 -13.12 -1.82 9.73
CA VAL A 126 -12.62 -2.03 8.38
C VAL A 126 -11.69 -0.89 8.02
N PHE A 127 -10.49 -1.23 7.57
CA PHE A 127 -9.49 -0.30 7.09
C PHE A 127 -9.25 -0.56 5.61
N ALA A 128 -9.50 0.43 4.77
CA ALA A 128 -9.45 0.29 3.33
C ALA A 128 -8.48 1.30 2.72
N PRO A 129 -7.63 0.90 1.77
CA PRO A 129 -6.84 1.82 0.97
C PRO A 129 -7.75 2.62 0.04
N ARG A 130 -7.20 3.68 -0.56
CA ARG A 130 -7.91 4.54 -1.52
C ARG A 130 -8.54 3.79 -2.70
N SER A 131 -7.96 2.65 -3.10
CA SER A 131 -8.45 1.80 -4.19
C SER A 131 -9.73 1.02 -3.84
N THR A 132 -10.08 0.93 -2.56
CA THR A 132 -11.27 0.21 -2.10
C THR A 132 -12.41 1.18 -1.85
N ARG A 133 -13.58 0.88 -2.43
CA ARG A 133 -14.84 1.55 -2.08
C ARG A 133 -15.61 0.68 -1.08
N ILE A 134 -16.04 1.28 0.03
CA ILE A 134 -16.94 0.67 1.00
C ILE A 134 -18.27 1.40 0.90
N ASP A 135 -19.35 0.68 0.59
CA ASP A 135 -20.72 1.18 0.70
C ASP A 135 -21.38 0.54 1.91
N PHE A 136 -22.16 1.32 2.66
CA PHE A 136 -22.90 0.86 3.83
C PHE A 136 -24.39 0.84 3.49
N ASP A 137 -24.98 -0.35 3.50
CA ASP A 137 -26.42 -0.51 3.36
C ASP A 137 -27.03 -0.48 4.77
N ASP A 138 -27.71 0.62 5.08
CA ASP A 138 -28.36 0.85 6.37
C ASP A 138 -29.68 0.08 6.52
N GLY A 139 -30.04 -0.74 5.55
CA GLY A 139 -31.18 -1.62 5.66
C GLY A 139 -32.51 -0.95 5.39
N HIS A 140 -32.55 0.26 4.82
CA HIS A 140 -33.75 0.75 4.12
C HIS A 140 -34.00 0.01 2.80
N PHE A 141 -33.65 -1.28 2.73
CA PHE A 141 -34.31 -2.24 1.86
C PHE A 141 -35.81 -2.03 2.06
N SER A 142 -36.51 -1.45 1.08
CA SER A 142 -37.96 -1.41 1.13
C SER A 142 -38.41 -2.84 1.41
N ALA A 143 -39.25 -3.02 2.43
CA ALA A 143 -39.76 -4.33 2.84
C ALA A 143 -40.43 -5.10 1.68
N GLU A 144 -40.62 -4.45 0.53
CA GLU A 144 -41.08 -4.96 -0.76
C GLU A 144 -40.03 -5.87 -1.44
N ALA A 145 -38.73 -5.60 -1.31
CA ALA A 145 -37.67 -6.39 -1.95
C ALA A 145 -37.63 -7.84 -1.42
N PHE A 146 -37.86 -8.03 -0.12
CA PHE A 146 -37.96 -9.37 0.49
C PHE A 146 -39.31 -10.05 0.27
N ARG A 147 -40.40 -9.28 0.08
CA ARG A 147 -41.72 -9.84 -0.28
C ARG A 147 -41.71 -10.51 -1.65
N GLY A 148 -40.96 -9.97 -2.62
CA GLY A 148 -40.84 -10.55 -3.96
C GLY A 148 -40.04 -11.85 -4.01
N VAL A 149 -39.01 -11.98 -3.16
CA VAL A 149 -38.14 -13.16 -3.12
C VAL A 149 -38.76 -14.32 -2.35
N ALA A 150 -39.51 -14.05 -1.27
CA ALA A 150 -40.27 -15.08 -0.55
C ALA A 150 -41.39 -15.71 -1.42
N ALA A 151 -41.91 -14.98 -2.41
CA ALA A 151 -42.89 -15.51 -3.36
C ALA A 151 -42.28 -16.40 -4.45
N THR A 152 -40.95 -16.35 -4.65
CA THR A 152 -40.27 -17.07 -5.73
C THR A 152 -39.14 -17.92 -5.13
N GLY A 153 -39.53 -18.97 -4.40
CA GLY A 153 -38.64 -19.83 -3.60
C GLY A 153 -37.53 -20.53 -4.39
N ARG A 154 -36.43 -19.82 -4.67
CA ARG A 154 -35.21 -20.41 -5.24
C ARG A 154 -33.96 -19.79 -4.62
N ILE A 155 -33.69 -20.19 -3.37
CA ILE A 155 -32.36 -20.04 -2.77
C ILE A 155 -31.46 -21.06 -3.46
N LYS A 156 -30.53 -20.60 -4.31
CA LYS A 156 -29.45 -21.45 -4.82
C LYS A 156 -28.35 -21.49 -3.76
N THR A 157 -28.30 -22.57 -2.99
CA THR A 157 -27.12 -22.91 -2.20
C THR A 157 -26.01 -23.35 -3.16
N TYR A 158 -24.93 -22.56 -3.24
CA TYR A 158 -23.71 -23.00 -3.90
C TYR A 158 -22.98 -23.97 -2.95
N SER A 159 -23.17 -25.27 -3.19
CA SER A 159 -22.29 -26.32 -2.70
C SER A 159 -21.15 -26.46 -3.71
N GLY A 160 -19.91 -26.24 -3.25
CA GLY A 160 -18.72 -26.41 -4.08
C GLY A 160 -18.53 -27.85 -4.56
N GLN A 161 -18.01 -27.97 -5.77
CA GLN A 161 -17.03 -28.99 -6.18
C GLN A 161 -15.93 -28.27 -6.95
#